data_AF-A0AAN7TYA4-F1
#
_entry.id   AF-A0AAN7TYA4-F1
#
_cell.length_a   1.000
_cell.length_b   1.000
_cell.length_c   1.000
_cell.angle_alpha   90.00
_cell.angle_beta   90.00
_cell.angle_gamma   90.00
#
_symmetry.space_group_name_H-M   'P 1'
#
loop_
_entity.id
_entity.type
_entity.pdbx_description
1 polymer ?
#
loop_
_entity_poly.entity_id
_entity_poly.type
_entity_poly.pdbx_seq_one_letter_code
_entity_poly.pdbx_strand_id
1 'polypeptide(L)'
;MISLNNNNNNNNNNNNNNNNNNDENIIKCTIHEKKKLMFLCLQCELMPCCPECISNNNLHHGHKCNEIESSTTEVLSLMNKFKDDIYPKIIERIKMDQILLKTSNDKFKEIKLQGIINIDSVNKEFEKIHKLISITQLNIENQLITKLEKNELLNTTISSSIENDHKILSSIINSINNNNNNNNNNNNNNNNNNNNNNDNNNDNDNNDNSNKNNDILDNNNDNDNNNNSNKNNDILDKLKEIIKNGIDEENHSDSNKIELIKKYQQSLLTLKNNLNVENQNALNNYDNPIIKFNDFIKDGLQSIYYFEYIQNIIINNNKNNHSRNNFPFKK
;
A
#
# COMPACT_ATOMS: atom_id res chain seq x y z
N MET A 1 32.89 -17.24 -24.87
CA MET A 1 31.75 -16.37 -24.55
C MET A 1 30.72 -16.55 -25.65
N ILE A 2 29.66 -17.32 -25.40
CA ILE A 2 28.56 -17.53 -26.35
C ILE A 2 27.43 -16.60 -25.89
N SER A 3 27.06 -15.63 -26.74
CA SER A 3 25.84 -14.86 -26.52
C SER A 3 24.63 -15.74 -26.86
N LEU A 4 23.91 -16.19 -25.83
CA LEU A 4 22.57 -16.75 -26.01
C LEU A 4 21.59 -15.59 -25.99
N ASN A 5 21.11 -15.22 -27.18
CA ASN A 5 20.05 -14.25 -27.36
C ASN A 5 18.72 -14.90 -26.93
N ASN A 6 18.33 -14.70 -25.66
CA ASN A 6 17.04 -15.12 -25.12
C ASN A 6 15.95 -14.15 -25.58
N ASN A 7 15.45 -14.32 -26.81
CA ASN A 7 14.17 -13.76 -27.21
C ASN A 7 13.07 -14.77 -26.92
N ASN A 8 12.49 -14.67 -25.71
CA ASN A 8 11.19 -15.26 -25.41
C ASN A 8 10.12 -14.45 -26.14
N ASN A 9 9.77 -14.88 -27.36
CA ASN A 9 8.56 -14.40 -28.02
C ASN A 9 7.55 -15.53 -28.04
N ASN A 10 6.59 -15.42 -27.12
CA ASN A 10 5.46 -16.31 -26.98
C ASN A 10 4.46 -15.97 -28.10
N ASN A 11 4.43 -16.75 -29.17
CA ASN A 11 3.37 -16.63 -30.16
C ASN A 11 2.76 -18.00 -30.44
N ASN A 12 1.57 -18.17 -29.87
CA ASN A 12 0.66 -19.27 -30.08
C ASN A 12 -0.06 -19.03 -31.40
N ASN A 13 0.19 -19.86 -32.42
CA ASN A 13 -0.84 -20.05 -33.44
C ASN A 13 -0.79 -21.45 -34.06
N ASN A 14 -1.95 -22.08 -33.96
CA ASN A 14 -2.33 -23.36 -34.51
C ASN A 14 -2.60 -23.20 -36.02
N ASN A 15 -2.09 -24.08 -36.89
CA ASN A 15 -2.88 -24.93 -37.80
C ASN A 15 -2.04 -25.51 -38.98
N ASN A 16 -2.22 -26.83 -39.16
CA ASN A 16 -2.33 -27.60 -40.40
C ASN A 16 -1.14 -27.95 -41.35
N ASN A 17 -0.89 -29.27 -41.38
CA ASN A 17 -0.96 -30.20 -42.53
C ASN A 17 0.30 -30.63 -43.33
N ASN A 18 0.47 -31.97 -43.37
CA ASN A 18 1.13 -32.85 -44.34
C ASN A 18 2.58 -32.61 -44.81
N ASN A 19 3.49 -33.52 -44.44
CA ASN A 19 3.90 -34.63 -45.32
C ASN A 19 4.87 -35.58 -44.63
N ASN A 20 4.64 -36.89 -44.81
CA ASN A 20 5.59 -37.95 -44.47
C ASN A 20 6.87 -37.80 -45.30
N ASN A 21 7.98 -37.50 -44.62
CA ASN A 21 9.28 -38.07 -44.95
C ASN A 21 9.84 -38.60 -43.63
N ASN A 22 10.20 -39.88 -43.59
CA ASN A 22 11.02 -40.48 -42.53
C ASN A 22 12.46 -39.97 -42.65
N ASP A 23 12.65 -38.66 -42.67
CA ASP A 23 13.94 -38.03 -42.43
C ASP A 23 14.16 -38.16 -40.91
N GLU A 24 14.84 -39.24 -40.50
CA GLU A 24 15.39 -39.39 -39.16
C GLU A 24 15.84 -38.03 -38.64
N ASN A 25 15.36 -37.56 -37.48
CA ASN A 25 15.66 -36.24 -36.91
C ASN A 25 17.15 -35.86 -37.03
N ILE A 26 17.54 -35.26 -38.17
CA ILE A 26 18.94 -34.95 -38.46
C ILE A 26 19.27 -33.73 -37.63
N ILE A 27 20.01 -33.92 -36.54
CA ILE A 27 20.45 -32.79 -35.74
C ILE A 27 21.45 -31.96 -36.54
N LYS A 28 21.00 -30.76 -36.93
CA LYS A 28 21.78 -29.77 -37.68
C LYS A 28 22.63 -28.92 -36.74
N CYS A 29 23.76 -28.45 -37.25
CA CYS A 29 24.60 -27.47 -36.56
C CYS A 29 23.89 -26.11 -36.52
N THR A 30 23.96 -25.44 -35.37
CA THR A 30 23.37 -24.10 -35.19
C THR A 30 24.15 -23.00 -35.91
N ILE A 31 25.45 -23.19 -36.14
CA ILE A 31 26.32 -22.23 -36.85
C ILE A 31 26.29 -22.51 -38.37
N HIS A 32 26.31 -23.79 -38.73
CA HIS A 32 26.29 -24.24 -40.12
C HIS A 32 24.98 -24.97 -40.40
N GLU A 33 23.89 -24.22 -40.56
CA GLU A 33 22.50 -24.74 -40.60
C GLU A 33 22.26 -25.87 -41.62
N LYS A 34 23.08 -25.94 -42.68
CA LYS A 34 23.01 -26.98 -43.72
C LYS A 34 23.83 -28.23 -43.42
N LYS A 35 24.54 -28.30 -42.28
CA LYS A 35 25.47 -29.38 -41.93
C LYS A 35 24.96 -30.19 -40.74
N LYS A 36 25.07 -31.52 -40.85
CA LYS A 36 24.78 -32.47 -39.76
C LYS A 36 25.89 -32.44 -38.70
N LEU A 37 25.51 -32.61 -37.43
CA LEU A 37 26.46 -32.88 -36.36
C LEU A 37 26.96 -34.34 -36.47
N MET A 38 28.27 -34.52 -36.59
CA MET A 38 28.88 -35.83 -36.80
C MET A 38 29.94 -36.17 -35.74
N PHE A 39 30.45 -35.17 -35.04
CA PHE A 39 31.57 -35.31 -34.11
C PHE A 39 31.25 -34.78 -32.73
N LEU A 40 31.93 -35.29 -31.71
CA LEU A 40 32.02 -34.72 -30.37
C LEU A 40 33.43 -34.20 -30.13
N CYS A 41 33.55 -32.91 -29.78
CA CYS A 41 34.83 -32.30 -29.43
C CYS A 41 35.20 -32.61 -27.97
N LEU A 42 36.21 -33.46 -27.77
CA LEU A 42 36.61 -33.95 -26.44
C LEU A 42 37.20 -32.84 -25.57
N GLN A 43 37.87 -31.86 -26.17
CA GLN A 43 38.45 -30.71 -25.46
C GLN A 43 37.44 -29.61 -25.12
N CYS A 44 36.21 -29.70 -25.64
CA CYS A 44 35.14 -28.73 -25.38
C CYS A 44 33.97 -29.39 -24.66
N GLU A 45 34.25 -30.22 -23.65
CA GLU A 45 33.22 -30.89 -22.85
C GLU A 45 32.20 -31.65 -23.72
N LEU A 46 32.71 -32.41 -24.69
CA LEU A 46 31.92 -33.19 -25.64
C LEU A 46 30.97 -32.37 -26.51
N MET A 47 31.29 -31.10 -26.80
CA MET A 47 30.49 -30.25 -27.68
C MET A 47 30.24 -30.95 -29.04
N PRO A 48 28.97 -31.13 -29.45
CA PRO A 48 28.64 -31.65 -30.77
C PRO A 48 29.08 -30.68 -31.88
N CYS A 49 29.74 -31.20 -32.91
CA CYS A 49 30.32 -30.42 -34.01
C CYS A 49 29.98 -31.03 -35.36
N CYS A 50 29.79 -30.19 -36.37
CA CYS A 50 29.77 -30.62 -37.77
C CYS A 50 31.19 -30.59 -38.36
N PRO A 51 31.44 -31.20 -39.54
CA PRO A 51 32.76 -31.18 -40.18
C PRO A 51 33.32 -29.78 -40.41
N GLU A 52 32.45 -28.79 -40.62
CA GLU A 52 32.86 -27.40 -40.83
C GLU A 52 33.34 -26.75 -39.53
N CYS A 53 32.73 -27.06 -38.38
CA CYS A 53 33.19 -26.53 -37.09
C CYS A 53 34.63 -26.91 -36.72
N ILE A 54 35.13 -28.03 -37.24
CA ILE A 54 36.46 -28.58 -36.92
C ILE A 54 37.51 -28.30 -38.00
N SER A 55 37.10 -27.76 -39.16
CA SER A 55 38.00 -27.43 -40.26
C SER A 55 38.86 -26.19 -39.96
N ASN A 56 39.88 -25.95 -40.79
CA ASN A 56 40.80 -24.81 -40.64
C ASN A 56 40.03 -23.48 -40.51
N ASN A 57 40.41 -22.67 -39.52
CA ASN A 57 39.86 -21.35 -39.17
C ASN A 57 38.56 -21.32 -38.36
N ASN A 58 38.05 -22.47 -37.90
CA ASN A 58 36.84 -22.53 -37.09
C ASN A 58 37.11 -22.81 -35.59
N LEU A 59 36.06 -22.66 -34.76
CA LEU A 59 36.12 -22.66 -33.29
C LEU A 59 36.75 -23.91 -32.65
N HIS A 60 36.65 -25.06 -33.33
CA HIS A 60 37.15 -26.35 -32.83
C HIS A 60 38.33 -26.86 -33.65
N HIS A 61 38.97 -25.98 -34.44
CA HIS A 61 40.13 -26.36 -35.23
C HIS A 61 41.27 -26.89 -34.35
N GLY A 62 41.83 -28.04 -34.74
CA GLY A 62 42.93 -28.69 -34.02
C GLY A 62 42.51 -29.40 -32.73
N HIS A 63 41.22 -29.35 -32.35
CA HIS A 63 40.75 -30.10 -31.19
C HIS A 63 40.58 -31.59 -31.51
N LYS A 64 40.81 -32.44 -30.51
CA LYS A 64 40.52 -33.87 -30.61
C LYS A 64 39.01 -34.09 -30.66
N CYS A 65 38.56 -34.75 -31.71
CA CYS A 65 37.16 -35.08 -31.95
C CYS A 65 37.00 -36.58 -32.21
N ASN A 66 35.92 -37.16 -31.69
CA ASN A 66 35.49 -38.52 -32.01
C ASN A 66 34.15 -38.46 -32.77
N GLU A 67 33.86 -39.46 -33.61
CA GLU A 67 32.53 -39.61 -34.21
C GLU A 67 31.48 -39.89 -33.14
N ILE A 68 30.27 -39.35 -33.28
CA ILE A 68 29.20 -39.51 -32.27
C ILE A 68 28.84 -40.99 -32.09
N GLU A 69 28.79 -41.74 -33.20
CA GLU A 69 28.52 -43.17 -33.21
C GLU A 69 29.54 -43.94 -32.36
N SER A 70 30.83 -43.60 -32.47
CA SER A 70 31.92 -44.26 -31.75
C SER A 70 32.15 -43.75 -30.32
N SER A 71 31.50 -42.66 -29.90
CA SER A 71 31.78 -41.97 -28.62
C SER A 71 31.00 -42.51 -27.42
N THR A 72 30.57 -43.76 -27.45
CA THR A 72 29.71 -44.34 -26.41
C THR A 72 30.38 -44.31 -25.04
N THR A 73 31.68 -44.60 -24.95
CA THR A 73 32.43 -44.59 -23.68
C THR A 73 32.56 -43.18 -23.10
N GLU A 74 32.85 -42.17 -23.92
CA GLU A 74 32.95 -40.78 -23.47
C GLU A 74 31.59 -40.23 -23.01
N VAL A 75 30.53 -40.54 -23.74
CA VAL A 75 29.16 -40.17 -23.35
C VAL A 75 28.75 -40.86 -22.06
N LEU A 76 29.09 -42.15 -21.88
CA LEU A 76 28.82 -42.88 -20.64
C LEU A 76 29.59 -42.28 -19.46
N SER A 77 30.85 -41.91 -19.66
CA SER A 77 31.64 -41.22 -18.63
C SER A 77 31.02 -39.87 -18.25
N LEU A 78 30.49 -39.12 -19.22
CA LEU A 78 29.75 -37.88 -18.96
C LEU A 78 28.49 -38.15 -18.14
N MET A 79 27.77 -39.24 -18.44
CA MET A 79 26.56 -39.61 -17.71
C MET A 79 26.83 -39.99 -16.28
N ASN A 80 27.86 -40.77 -16.03
CA ASN A 80 28.27 -41.10 -14.67
C ASN A 80 28.65 -39.81 -13.91
N LYS A 81 29.40 -38.89 -14.52
CA LYS A 81 29.71 -37.59 -13.91
C LYS A 81 28.45 -36.75 -13.67
N PHE A 82 27.49 -36.75 -14.59
CA PHE A 82 26.23 -36.06 -14.38
C PHE A 82 25.47 -36.64 -13.18
N LYS A 83 25.33 -37.96 -13.13
CA LYS A 83 24.60 -38.69 -12.10
C LYS A 83 25.23 -38.53 -10.71
N ASP A 84 26.54 -38.64 -10.62
CA ASP A 84 27.23 -38.73 -9.33
C ASP A 84 27.64 -37.36 -8.76
N ASP A 85 27.86 -36.36 -9.61
CA ASP A 85 28.32 -35.02 -9.18
C ASP A 85 27.29 -33.91 -9.44
N ILE A 86 26.82 -33.78 -10.68
CA ILE A 86 25.99 -32.63 -11.08
C ILE A 86 24.56 -32.77 -10.57
N TYR A 87 23.97 -33.96 -10.67
CA TYR A 87 22.58 -34.20 -10.30
C TYR A 87 22.31 -33.95 -8.81
N PRO A 88 23.11 -34.48 -7.86
CA PRO A 88 22.93 -34.15 -6.43
C PRO A 88 22.93 -32.64 -6.16
N LYS A 89 23.81 -31.89 -6.83
CA LYS A 89 23.89 -30.42 -6.72
C LYS A 89 22.64 -29.71 -7.27
N ILE A 90 22.06 -30.20 -8.38
CA ILE A 90 20.79 -29.68 -8.89
C ILE A 90 19.67 -29.92 -7.86
N ILE A 91 19.59 -31.13 -7.30
CA ILE A 91 18.56 -31.45 -6.30
C ILE A 91 18.71 -30.60 -5.06
N GLU A 92 19.94 -30.43 -4.56
CA GLU A 92 20.23 -29.52 -3.45
C GLU A 92 19.81 -28.10 -3.77
N ARG A 93 20.15 -27.60 -4.97
CA ARG A 93 19.79 -26.26 -5.42
C ARG A 93 18.27 -26.05 -5.46
N ILE A 94 17.51 -26.99 -6.03
CA ILE A 94 16.04 -26.93 -6.05
C ILE A 94 15.47 -26.86 -4.63
N LYS A 95 15.99 -27.68 -3.70
CA LYS A 95 15.55 -27.64 -2.29
C LYS A 95 15.86 -26.29 -1.65
N MET A 96 17.04 -25.73 -1.90
CA MET A 96 17.40 -24.42 -1.37
C MET A 96 16.51 -23.30 -1.94
N ASP A 97 16.22 -23.33 -3.23
CA ASP A 97 15.33 -22.36 -3.87
C ASP A 97 13.90 -22.47 -3.32
N GLN A 98 13.42 -23.68 -2.99
CA GLN A 98 12.13 -23.89 -2.32
C GLN A 98 12.10 -23.31 -0.91
N ILE A 99 13.16 -23.55 -0.12
CA ILE A 99 13.29 -22.98 1.22
C ILE A 99 13.31 -21.45 1.13
N LEU A 100 14.11 -20.89 0.24
CA LEU A 100 14.23 -19.45 0.03
C LEU A 100 12.89 -18.83 -0.37
N LEU A 101 12.17 -19.44 -1.31
CA LEU A 101 10.85 -18.99 -1.73
C LEU A 101 9.84 -19.00 -0.57
N LYS A 102 9.85 -20.06 0.24
CA LYS A 102 9.00 -20.15 1.43
C LYS A 102 9.34 -19.03 2.43
N THR A 103 10.62 -18.87 2.77
CA THR A 103 11.07 -17.82 3.69
C THR A 103 10.72 -16.42 3.18
N SER A 104 10.87 -16.17 1.87
CA SER A 104 10.48 -14.90 1.24
C SER A 104 8.99 -14.62 1.36
N ASN A 105 8.15 -15.62 1.12
CA ASN A 105 6.70 -15.49 1.23
C ASN A 105 6.26 -15.26 2.68
N ASP A 106 6.86 -15.98 3.63
CA ASP A 106 6.57 -15.84 5.05
C ASP A 106 6.98 -14.45 5.56
N LYS A 107 8.18 -13.97 5.20
CA LYS A 107 8.66 -12.62 5.54
C LYS A 107 7.77 -11.52 4.93
N PHE A 108 7.33 -11.70 3.69
CA PHE A 108 6.42 -10.75 3.04
C PHE A 108 5.05 -10.70 3.74
N LYS A 109 4.51 -11.85 4.15
CA LYS A 109 3.25 -11.90 4.93
C LYS A 109 3.38 -11.18 6.27
N GLU A 110 4.49 -11.38 6.99
CA GLU A 110 4.79 -10.69 8.24
C GLU A 110 4.83 -9.17 8.05
N ILE A 111 5.58 -8.70 7.05
CA ILE A 111 5.68 -7.27 6.69
C ILE A 111 4.31 -6.68 6.35
N LYS A 112 3.50 -7.40 5.57
CA LYS A 112 2.14 -6.98 5.21
C LYS A 112 1.25 -6.85 6.45
N LEU A 113 1.29 -7.84 7.34
CA LEU A 113 0.51 -7.82 8.58
C LEU A 113 0.94 -6.67 9.49
N GLN A 114 2.25 -6.46 9.66
CA GLN A 114 2.78 -5.35 10.45
C GLN A 114 2.35 -3.99 9.86
N GLY A 115 2.33 -3.85 8.54
CA GLY A 115 1.83 -2.66 7.86
C GLY A 115 0.37 -2.35 8.21
N ILE A 116 -0.51 -3.36 8.20
CA ILE A 116 -1.93 -3.22 8.59
C ILE A 116 -2.03 -2.79 10.07
N ILE A 117 -1.32 -3.47 10.97
CA ILE A 117 -1.33 -3.15 12.41
C ILE A 117 -0.87 -1.70 12.65
N ASN A 118 0.16 -1.24 11.95
CA ASN A 118 0.67 0.11 12.09
C ASN A 118 -0.34 1.16 11.60
N ILE A 119 -1.01 0.92 10.47
CA ILE A 119 -2.08 1.78 9.95
C ILE A 119 -3.22 1.87 10.97
N ASP A 120 -3.68 0.74 11.50
CA ASP A 120 -4.75 0.70 12.51
C ASP A 120 -4.35 1.46 13.79
N SER A 121 -3.09 1.33 14.22
CA SER A 121 -2.57 2.06 15.37
C SER A 121 -2.55 3.57 15.13
N VAL A 122 -2.10 4.02 13.96
CA VAL A 122 -2.10 5.44 13.57
C VAL A 122 -3.53 5.98 13.57
N ASN A 123 -4.46 5.27 12.92
CA ASN A 123 -5.87 5.67 12.84
C ASN A 123 -6.49 5.83 14.24
N LYS A 124 -6.22 4.88 15.16
CA LYS A 124 -6.69 4.97 16.56
C LYS A 124 -6.17 6.21 17.29
N GLU A 125 -4.93 6.63 17.07
CA GLU A 125 -4.41 7.86 17.67
C GLU A 125 -5.05 9.10 17.06
N PHE A 126 -5.27 9.13 15.73
CA PHE A 126 -5.99 10.24 15.08
C PHE A 126 -7.44 10.36 15.55
N GLU A 127 -8.14 9.25 15.77
CA GLU A 127 -9.49 9.26 16.37
C GLU A 127 -9.52 9.94 17.74
N LYS A 128 -8.48 9.74 18.57
CA LYS A 128 -8.37 10.42 19.87
C LYS A 128 -8.20 11.92 19.68
N ILE A 129 -7.34 12.35 18.75
CA ILE A 129 -7.15 13.77 18.43
C ILE A 129 -8.47 14.40 17.97
N HIS A 130 -9.20 13.75 17.07
CA HIS A 130 -10.50 14.23 16.60
C HIS A 130 -11.49 14.41 17.75
N LYS A 131 -11.57 13.43 18.67
CA LYS A 131 -12.42 13.53 19.87
C LYS A 131 -12.05 14.74 20.74
N LEU A 132 -10.75 14.97 20.98
CA LEU A 132 -10.28 16.13 21.75
C LEU A 132 -10.62 17.47 21.07
N ILE A 133 -10.45 17.56 19.75
CA ILE A 133 -10.82 18.74 18.98
C ILE A 133 -12.33 19.01 19.10
N SER A 134 -13.17 17.99 18.94
CA SER A 134 -14.63 18.13 19.06
C SER A 134 -15.06 18.57 20.46
N ILE A 135 -14.46 18.02 21.51
CA ILE A 135 -14.73 18.46 22.90
C ILE A 135 -14.33 19.92 23.10
N THR A 136 -13.16 20.32 22.59
CA THR A 136 -12.65 21.69 22.69
C THR A 136 -13.55 22.67 21.97
N GLN A 137 -13.98 22.32 20.75
CA GLN A 137 -14.92 23.13 19.97
C GLN A 137 -16.23 23.35 20.73
N LEU A 138 -16.85 22.27 21.22
CA LEU A 138 -18.11 22.35 21.98
C LEU A 138 -17.98 23.24 23.23
N ASN A 139 -16.83 23.19 23.91
CA ASN A 139 -16.57 24.04 25.07
C ASN A 139 -16.51 25.52 24.68
N ILE A 140 -15.81 25.86 23.60
CA ILE A 140 -15.74 27.24 23.09
C ILE A 140 -17.13 27.74 22.70
N GLU A 141 -17.91 26.93 21.99
CA GLU A 141 -19.29 27.26 21.62
C GLU A 141 -20.14 27.56 22.87
N ASN A 142 -20.11 26.68 23.88
CA ASN A 142 -20.83 26.89 25.13
C ASN A 142 -20.38 28.16 25.87
N GLN A 143 -19.08 28.48 25.89
CA GLN A 143 -18.59 29.71 26.51
C GLN A 143 -19.11 30.97 25.80
N LEU A 144 -19.14 30.93 24.46
CA LEU A 144 -19.69 32.03 23.66
C LEU A 144 -21.18 32.20 23.91
N ILE A 145 -21.96 31.12 23.92
CA ILE A 145 -23.39 31.12 24.22
C ILE A 145 -23.64 31.69 25.62
N THR A 146 -22.96 31.18 26.66
CA THR A 146 -23.13 31.71 28.02
C THR A 146 -22.77 33.19 28.12
N LYS A 147 -21.75 33.66 27.38
CA LYS A 147 -21.39 35.08 27.36
C LYS A 147 -22.46 35.92 26.66
N LEU A 148 -23.05 35.40 25.59
CA LEU A 148 -24.16 36.03 24.88
C LEU A 148 -25.39 36.15 25.79
N GLU A 149 -25.80 35.06 26.44
CA GLU A 149 -26.93 35.04 27.38
C GLU A 149 -26.75 36.05 28.53
N LYS A 150 -25.52 36.16 29.07
CA LYS A 150 -25.19 37.17 30.09
C LYS A 150 -25.33 38.60 29.57
N ASN A 151 -24.92 38.85 28.33
CA ASN A 151 -25.05 40.16 27.70
C ASN A 151 -26.52 40.49 27.40
N GLU A 152 -27.31 39.51 26.96
CA GLU A 152 -28.76 39.66 26.76
C GLU A 152 -29.45 40.04 28.08
N LEU A 153 -29.17 39.30 29.17
CA LEU A 153 -29.71 39.61 30.49
C LEU A 153 -29.33 41.02 30.98
N LEU A 154 -28.06 41.41 30.77
CA LEU A 154 -27.58 42.75 31.11
C LEU A 154 -28.32 43.82 30.29
N ASN A 155 -28.49 43.61 28.98
CA ASN A 155 -29.20 44.51 28.09
C ASN A 155 -30.68 44.66 28.48
N THR A 156 -31.36 43.57 28.81
CA THR A 156 -32.74 43.59 29.31
C THR A 156 -32.84 44.37 30.62
N THR A 157 -31.88 44.21 31.53
CA THR A 157 -31.84 44.92 32.82
C THR A 157 -31.67 46.43 32.62
N ILE A 158 -30.72 46.83 31.77
CA ILE A 158 -30.46 48.23 31.45
C ILE A 158 -31.68 48.86 30.77
N SER A 159 -32.21 48.20 29.73
CA SER A 159 -33.39 48.69 28.99
C SER A 159 -34.60 48.88 29.91
N SER A 160 -34.89 47.91 30.79
CA SER A 160 -36.00 48.01 31.75
C SER A 160 -35.82 49.16 32.74
N SER A 161 -34.59 49.41 33.21
CA SER A 161 -34.27 50.54 34.08
C SER A 161 -34.51 51.87 33.38
N ILE A 162 -34.02 52.01 32.14
CA ILE A 162 -34.19 53.23 31.33
C ILE A 162 -35.68 53.51 31.07
N GLU A 163 -36.45 52.48 30.70
CA GLU A 163 -37.90 52.62 30.51
C GLU A 163 -38.62 53.08 31.78
N ASN A 164 -38.22 52.54 32.94
CA ASN A 164 -38.79 52.93 34.23
C ASN A 164 -38.44 54.39 34.56
N ASP A 165 -37.19 54.80 34.40
CA ASP A 165 -36.75 56.18 34.60
C ASP A 165 -37.51 57.13 33.67
N HIS A 166 -37.67 56.76 32.39
CA HIS A 166 -38.45 57.53 31.43
C HIS A 166 -39.93 57.68 31.85
N LYS A 167 -40.55 56.63 32.39
CA LYS A 167 -41.92 56.69 32.93
C LYS A 167 -42.00 57.68 34.11
N ILE A 168 -41.04 57.62 35.04
CA ILE A 168 -40.97 58.52 36.20
C ILE A 168 -40.81 59.97 35.73
N LEU A 169 -39.83 60.25 34.86
CA LEU A 169 -39.57 61.59 34.33
C LEU A 169 -40.78 62.15 33.55
N SER A 170 -41.42 61.32 32.73
CA SER A 170 -42.64 61.71 32.01
C SER A 170 -43.78 62.08 32.96
N SER A 171 -43.95 61.33 34.05
CA SER A 171 -44.95 61.65 35.09
C SER A 171 -44.66 63.01 35.77
N ILE A 172 -43.40 63.29 36.09
CA ILE A 172 -42.97 64.57 36.67
C ILE A 172 -43.28 65.72 35.71
N ILE A 173 -42.89 65.61 34.44
CA ILE A 173 -43.15 66.63 33.42
C ILE A 173 -44.66 66.91 33.29
N ASN A 174 -45.49 65.86 33.22
CA ASN A 174 -46.93 65.99 33.14
C ASN A 174 -47.54 66.68 34.38
N SER A 175 -47.03 66.40 35.58
CA SER A 175 -47.48 67.04 36.82
C SER A 175 -47.20 68.55 36.85
N ILE A 176 -46.04 68.97 36.34
CA ILE A 176 -45.65 70.39 36.23
C ILE A 176 -46.54 71.10 35.22
N ASN A 177 -46.76 70.50 34.05
CA ASN A 177 -47.60 71.07 33.00
C ASN A 177 -49.05 71.26 33.47
N ASN A 178 -49.61 70.30 34.22
CA ASN A 178 -50.97 70.41 34.75
C ASN A 178 -51.11 71.50 35.83
N ASN A 179 -50.10 71.72 36.67
CA ASN A 179 -50.13 72.78 37.69
C ASN A 179 -50.01 74.19 37.10
N ASN A 180 -49.27 74.37 36.00
CA ASN A 180 -49.19 75.67 35.31
C ASN A 180 -50.46 76.01 34.50
N ASN A 181 -51.32 75.03 34.21
CA ASN A 181 -52.55 75.26 33.46
C ASN A 181 -53.75 75.68 34.33
N ASN A 182 -53.58 75.78 35.66
CA ASN A 182 -54.65 76.18 36.59
C ASN A 182 -54.58 77.66 37.02
N ASN A 183 -53.68 78.46 36.43
CA ASN A 183 -53.58 79.90 36.71
C ASN A 183 -53.69 80.80 35.46
N ASN A 184 -54.29 80.30 34.38
CA ASN A 184 -54.70 81.15 33.27
C ASN A 184 -56.11 80.76 32.82
N ASN A 185 -57.09 81.28 33.57
CA ASN A 185 -58.44 81.37 33.05
C ASN A 185 -58.45 82.38 31.90
N ASN A 186 -59.11 81.96 30.81
CA ASN A 186 -59.73 82.80 29.79
C ASN A 186 -58.85 83.23 28.60
N ASN A 187 -58.78 82.39 27.56
CA ASN A 187 -59.37 82.78 26.28
C ASN A 187 -59.72 81.58 25.38
N ASN A 188 -60.94 81.66 24.87
CA ASN A 188 -61.58 80.87 23.83
C ASN A 188 -60.76 80.86 22.52
N ASN A 189 -60.50 79.70 21.90
CA ASN A 189 -60.86 79.50 20.49
C ASN A 189 -60.77 78.02 20.03
N ASN A 190 -61.83 77.66 19.32
CA ASN A 190 -62.07 76.55 18.41
C ASN A 190 -60.94 76.35 17.36
N ASN A 191 -60.52 75.11 17.07
CA ASN A 191 -60.65 74.49 15.73
C ASN A 191 -60.13 73.04 15.66
N ASN A 192 -60.77 72.34 14.74
CA ASN A 192 -60.77 70.95 14.31
C ASN A 192 -59.51 70.48 13.54
N ASN A 193 -59.20 69.18 13.63
CA ASN A 193 -59.04 68.23 12.49
C ASN A 193 -57.75 67.37 12.40
N ASN A 194 -58.00 66.08 12.16
CA ASN A 194 -57.31 65.07 11.32
C ASN A 194 -55.97 64.40 11.74
N ASN A 195 -56.11 63.12 12.13
CA ASN A 195 -55.67 61.91 11.40
C ASN A 195 -54.27 61.90 10.73
N ASN A 196 -53.37 60.99 11.14
CA ASN A 196 -52.96 59.90 10.24
C ASN A 196 -52.27 58.73 10.96
N ASN A 197 -52.65 57.53 10.51
CA ASN A 197 -52.15 56.21 10.83
C ASN A 197 -50.78 55.99 10.16
N ASN A 198 -49.88 55.20 10.76
CA ASN A 198 -48.87 54.52 9.94
C ASN A 198 -48.45 53.19 10.58
N ASP A 199 -49.08 52.13 10.09
CA ASP A 199 -48.62 50.75 10.16
C ASP A 199 -47.27 50.61 9.44
N ASN A 200 -46.37 49.78 9.97
CA ASN A 200 -45.31 49.20 9.15
C ASN A 200 -45.03 47.76 9.58
N ASN A 201 -45.64 46.84 8.84
CA ASN A 201 -45.24 45.44 8.72
C ASN A 201 -43.83 45.36 8.12
N ASN A 202 -43.01 44.42 8.60
CA ASN A 202 -42.02 43.83 7.71
C ASN A 202 -41.80 42.35 8.07
N ASP A 203 -42.27 41.50 7.18
CA ASP A 203 -41.96 40.07 7.08
C ASP A 203 -40.46 39.86 6.83
N ASN A 204 -39.89 38.76 7.34
CA ASN A 204 -38.90 38.04 6.54
C ASN A 204 -38.82 36.55 6.91
N ASP A 205 -39.07 35.73 5.90
CA ASP A 205 -39.09 34.27 5.88
C ASP A 205 -37.69 33.63 5.71
N ASN A 206 -37.61 32.38 6.16
CA ASN A 206 -36.84 31.23 5.67
C ASN A 206 -35.29 31.23 5.70
N ASN A 207 -34.72 30.15 6.28
CA ASN A 207 -34.10 29.11 5.45
C ASN A 207 -33.89 27.77 6.19
N ASP A 208 -34.46 26.71 5.62
CA ASP A 208 -34.22 25.29 5.93
C ASP A 208 -32.89 24.82 5.31
N ASN A 209 -32.15 23.94 5.98
CA ASN A 209 -31.14 23.13 5.26
C ASN A 209 -31.00 21.71 5.82
N SER A 210 -31.42 20.76 5.01
CA SER A 210 -31.34 19.31 5.19
C SER A 210 -29.91 18.78 5.04
N ASN A 211 -29.48 17.85 5.90
CA ASN A 211 -28.24 17.12 5.70
C ASN A 211 -28.52 15.60 5.59
N LYS A 212 -28.15 15.02 4.44
CA LYS A 212 -28.20 13.59 4.09
C LYS A 212 -26.89 13.25 3.39
N ASN A 213 -26.26 12.13 3.80
CA ASN A 213 -25.23 11.29 3.13
C ASN A 213 -24.23 10.76 4.19
N ASN A 214 -23.68 9.54 4.17
CA ASN A 214 -23.66 8.44 3.19
C ASN A 214 -23.29 7.13 3.93
N ASP A 215 -23.79 6.00 3.41
CA ASP A 215 -23.35 4.64 3.73
C ASP A 215 -22.12 4.19 2.89
N ILE A 216 -21.57 3.04 3.31
CA ILE A 216 -20.79 2.01 2.56
C ILE A 216 -19.25 2.09 2.64
N LEU A 217 -18.67 1.06 3.26
CA LEU A 217 -17.51 0.33 2.72
C LEU A 217 -17.39 -1.07 3.34
N ASP A 218 -18.00 -2.05 2.66
CA ASP A 218 -17.69 -3.47 2.76
C ASP A 218 -16.37 -3.74 2.03
N ASN A 219 -15.38 -4.32 2.73
CA ASN A 219 -14.16 -4.84 2.12
C ASN A 219 -14.10 -6.36 2.32
N ASN A 220 -14.53 -7.08 1.28
CA ASN A 220 -14.24 -8.50 1.10
C ASN A 220 -12.74 -8.69 0.84
N ASN A 221 -12.12 -9.64 1.54
CA ASN A 221 -10.73 -10.03 1.32
C ASN A 221 -10.63 -11.55 1.24
N ASP A 222 -11.08 -12.11 0.12
CA ASP A 222 -10.79 -13.49 -0.27
C ASP A 222 -9.39 -13.54 -0.88
N ASN A 223 -8.47 -14.26 -0.24
CA ASN A 223 -7.11 -14.43 -0.71
C ASN A 223 -6.84 -15.93 -0.95
N ASP A 224 -7.36 -16.43 -2.05
CA ASP A 224 -6.99 -17.71 -2.64
C ASP A 224 -5.62 -17.59 -3.32
N ASN A 225 -4.56 -17.97 -2.61
CA ASN A 225 -3.26 -18.14 -3.25
C ASN A 225 -2.46 -19.28 -2.61
N ASN A 226 -2.89 -20.52 -2.85
CA ASN A 226 -2.22 -21.72 -2.34
C ASN A 226 -1.85 -22.75 -3.43
N ASN A 227 -1.78 -22.36 -4.70
CA ASN A 227 -1.64 -23.30 -5.82
C ASN A 227 -0.21 -23.49 -6.37
N ASN A 228 0.82 -22.93 -5.70
CA ASN A 228 2.20 -22.96 -6.22
C ASN A 228 3.07 -24.10 -5.66
N SER A 229 2.61 -24.81 -4.60
CA SER A 229 3.38 -25.90 -3.99
C SER A 229 3.38 -27.20 -4.81
N ASN A 230 2.34 -27.46 -5.64
CA ASN A 230 2.23 -28.72 -6.37
C ASN A 230 3.13 -28.81 -7.62
N LYS A 231 3.39 -27.69 -8.31
CA LYS A 231 4.15 -27.70 -9.57
C LYS A 231 5.63 -28.11 -9.42
N ASN A 232 6.23 -27.94 -8.24
CA ASN A 232 7.65 -28.21 -8.06
C ASN A 232 7.97 -29.68 -7.79
N ASN A 233 7.02 -30.44 -7.21
CA ASN A 233 7.16 -31.89 -7.05
C ASN A 233 7.17 -32.59 -8.42
N ASP A 234 6.37 -32.11 -9.37
CA ASP A 234 6.33 -32.62 -10.74
C ASP A 234 7.66 -32.46 -11.49
N ILE A 235 8.41 -31.37 -11.24
CA ILE A 235 9.72 -31.14 -11.88
C ILE A 235 10.76 -32.13 -11.35
N LEU A 236 10.76 -32.36 -10.04
CA LEU A 236 11.68 -33.29 -9.39
C LEU A 236 11.44 -34.73 -9.86
N ASP A 237 10.18 -35.13 -10.02
CA ASP A 237 9.83 -36.48 -10.46
C ASP A 237 10.13 -36.69 -11.95
N LYS A 238 9.92 -35.66 -12.80
CA LYS A 238 10.38 -35.69 -14.21
C LYS A 238 11.90 -35.82 -14.34
N LEU A 239 12.68 -35.17 -13.46
CA LEU A 239 14.14 -35.29 -13.47
C LEU A 239 14.61 -36.69 -13.07
N LYS A 240 13.97 -37.32 -12.08
CA LYS A 240 14.24 -38.71 -11.71
C LYS A 240 13.93 -39.66 -12.86
N GLU A 241 12.84 -39.42 -13.58
CA GLU A 241 12.43 -40.23 -14.74
C GLU A 241 13.42 -40.11 -15.92
N ILE A 242 13.90 -38.90 -16.23
CA ILE A 242 14.93 -38.69 -17.27
C ILE A 242 16.22 -39.46 -16.94
N ILE A 243 16.62 -39.50 -15.68
CA ILE A 243 17.83 -40.22 -15.25
C ILE A 243 17.62 -41.72 -15.32
N LYS A 244 16.43 -42.19 -14.93
CA LYS A 244 16.08 -43.61 -15.02
C LYS A 244 16.11 -44.09 -16.48
N ASN A 245 15.59 -43.29 -17.40
CA ASN A 245 15.51 -43.63 -18.83
C ASN A 245 16.86 -43.46 -19.58
N GLY A 246 17.79 -42.67 -19.04
CA GLY A 246 19.12 -42.48 -19.62
C GLY A 246 20.16 -43.56 -19.25
N ILE A 247 19.77 -44.53 -18.41
CA ILE A 247 20.64 -45.61 -17.91
C ILE A 247 20.35 -46.95 -18.60
N ASP A 248 19.27 -47.07 -19.38
CA ASP A 248 18.99 -48.29 -20.15
C ASP A 248 19.90 -48.32 -21.40
N GLU A 249 21.07 -48.94 -21.22
CA GLU A 249 22.33 -48.69 -21.94
C GLU A 249 22.45 -49.14 -23.41
N GLU A 250 21.46 -49.81 -24.03
CA GLU A 250 21.78 -50.56 -25.27
C GLU A 250 21.36 -49.95 -26.61
N ASN A 251 20.56 -48.89 -26.69
CA ASN A 251 20.13 -48.35 -28.01
C ASN A 251 19.83 -46.83 -28.01
N HIS A 252 20.80 -46.00 -27.64
CA HIS A 252 20.65 -44.55 -27.80
C HIS A 252 21.11 -44.09 -29.18
N SER A 253 20.15 -43.60 -29.98
CA SER A 253 20.44 -42.91 -31.23
C SER A 253 21.36 -41.70 -30.98
N ASP A 254 22.11 -41.27 -32.00
CA ASP A 254 22.94 -40.08 -31.93
C ASP A 254 22.17 -38.83 -31.49
N SER A 255 20.87 -38.79 -31.82
CA SER A 255 19.97 -37.73 -31.38
C SER A 255 19.86 -37.67 -29.86
N ASN A 256 19.68 -38.82 -29.21
CA ASN A 256 19.57 -38.93 -27.76
C ASN A 256 20.88 -38.55 -27.08
N LYS A 257 22.03 -39.00 -27.62
CA LYS A 257 23.37 -38.64 -27.11
C LYS A 257 23.57 -37.12 -27.11
N ILE A 258 23.24 -36.44 -28.21
CA ILE A 258 23.38 -34.98 -28.31
C ILE A 258 22.46 -34.25 -27.33
N GLU A 259 21.19 -34.68 -27.22
CA GLU A 259 20.24 -34.05 -26.30
C GLU A 259 20.73 -34.15 -24.84
N LEU A 260 21.31 -35.29 -24.49
CA LEU A 260 21.81 -35.56 -23.16
C LEU A 260 23.06 -34.71 -22.82
N ILE A 261 23.97 -34.55 -23.78
CA ILE A 261 25.11 -33.61 -23.65
C ILE A 261 24.61 -32.17 -23.47
N LYS A 262 23.59 -31.75 -24.22
CA LYS A 262 23.00 -30.40 -24.07
C LYS A 262 22.42 -30.19 -22.67
N LYS A 263 21.67 -31.17 -22.15
CA LYS A 263 21.12 -31.13 -20.78
C LYS A 263 22.24 -31.00 -19.75
N TYR A 264 23.31 -31.79 -19.87
CA TYR A 264 24.48 -31.69 -18.99
C TYR A 264 25.10 -30.28 -18.98
N GLN A 265 25.38 -29.73 -20.16
CA GLN A 265 26.01 -28.40 -20.29
C GLN A 265 25.10 -27.29 -19.72
N GLN A 266 23.79 -27.38 -19.96
CA GLN A 266 22.82 -26.43 -19.39
C GLN A 266 22.76 -26.50 -17.87
N SER A 267 22.83 -27.69 -17.29
CA SER A 267 22.90 -27.88 -15.85
C SER A 267 24.16 -27.25 -15.24
N LEU A 268 25.32 -27.41 -15.88
CA LEU A 268 26.56 -26.77 -15.44
C LEU A 268 26.45 -25.24 -15.43
N LEU A 269 25.87 -24.65 -16.49
CA LEU A 269 25.65 -23.20 -16.56
C LEU A 269 24.72 -22.72 -15.45
N THR A 270 23.63 -23.45 -15.22
CA THR A 270 22.65 -23.12 -14.17
C THR A 270 23.29 -23.16 -12.78
N LEU A 271 24.12 -24.17 -12.50
CA LEU A 271 24.82 -24.29 -11.22
C LEU A 271 25.91 -23.23 -11.02
N LYS A 272 26.54 -22.73 -12.09
CA LYS A 272 27.53 -21.64 -12.03
C LYS A 272 26.90 -20.28 -11.75
N ASN A 273 25.60 -20.10 -12.02
CA ASN A 273 24.93 -18.83 -11.77
C ASN A 273 24.67 -18.64 -10.26
N ASN A 274 25.24 -17.56 -9.70
CA ASN A 274 25.14 -17.20 -8.27
C ASN A 274 23.76 -16.64 -7.85
N LEU A 275 22.70 -16.92 -8.62
CA LEU A 275 21.36 -16.36 -8.42
C LEU A 275 20.78 -16.57 -7.00
N ASN A 276 21.17 -17.65 -6.29
CA ASN A 276 20.68 -17.86 -4.91
C ASN A 276 21.33 -16.86 -3.94
N VAL A 277 22.60 -16.56 -4.11
CA VAL A 277 23.27 -15.54 -3.29
C VAL A 277 22.63 -14.17 -3.51
N GLU A 278 22.35 -13.81 -4.76
CA GLU A 278 21.65 -12.56 -5.10
C GLU A 278 20.24 -12.52 -4.49
N ASN A 279 19.46 -13.59 -4.63
CA ASN A 279 18.11 -13.67 -4.06
C ASN A 279 18.13 -13.67 -2.53
N GLN A 280 19.11 -14.32 -1.90
CA GLN A 280 19.28 -14.33 -0.45
C GLN A 280 19.67 -12.93 0.08
N ASN A 281 20.52 -12.21 -0.65
CA ASN A 281 20.83 -10.81 -0.35
C ASN A 281 19.58 -9.93 -0.50
N ALA A 282 18.81 -10.12 -1.57
CA ALA A 282 17.55 -9.40 -1.76
C ALA A 282 16.53 -9.68 -0.64
N LEU A 283 16.48 -10.93 -0.14
CA LEU A 283 15.64 -11.29 1.01
C LEU A 283 16.03 -10.53 2.30
N ASN A 284 17.32 -10.24 2.48
CA ASN A 284 17.80 -9.44 3.61
C ASN A 284 17.45 -7.96 3.48
N ASN A 285 17.23 -7.47 2.25
CA ASN A 285 16.90 -6.09 1.94
C ASN A 285 15.40 -5.76 2.02
N TYR A 286 14.56 -6.68 2.48
CA TYR A 286 13.16 -6.32 2.77
C TYR A 286 13.14 -5.24 3.86
N ASP A 287 12.71 -4.04 3.46
CA ASP A 287 12.49 -2.95 4.39
C ASP A 287 11.37 -3.33 5.35
N ASN A 288 11.68 -3.28 6.65
CA ASN A 288 10.67 -3.48 7.67
C ASN A 288 9.89 -2.17 7.80
N PRO A 289 8.57 -2.13 7.55
CA PRO A 289 7.76 -0.93 7.66
C PRO A 289 7.48 -0.58 9.13
N ILE A 290 8.50 -0.68 9.99
CA ILE A 290 8.44 -0.14 11.35
C ILE A 290 8.47 1.37 11.19
N ILE A 291 7.28 1.96 11.23
CA ILE A 291 7.15 3.38 11.49
C ILE A 291 7.57 3.58 12.94
N LYS A 292 8.83 3.97 13.15
CA LYS A 292 9.21 4.58 14.41
C LYS A 292 8.45 5.89 14.46
N PHE A 293 7.47 5.99 15.35
CA PHE A 293 6.87 7.27 15.69
C PHE A 293 8.01 8.16 16.18
N ASN A 294 8.49 9.02 15.30
CA ASN A 294 9.60 9.90 15.59
C ASN A 294 9.20 10.83 16.72
N ASP A 295 10.17 11.28 17.51
CA ASP A 295 9.93 12.19 18.63
C ASP A 295 9.13 13.43 18.21
N PHE A 296 9.21 13.84 16.95
CA PHE A 296 8.39 14.91 16.37
C PHE A 296 6.87 14.70 16.46
N ILE A 297 6.36 13.48 16.20
CA ILE A 297 4.91 13.20 16.37
C ILE A 297 4.55 13.17 17.86
N LYS A 298 5.46 12.64 18.69
CA LYS A 298 5.29 12.61 20.14
C LYS A 298 5.23 14.03 20.73
N ASP A 299 6.12 14.93 20.30
CA ASP A 299 6.18 16.33 20.70
C ASP A 299 4.94 17.10 20.20
N GLY A 300 4.50 16.82 18.96
CA GLY A 300 3.26 17.36 18.42
C GLY A 300 2.03 16.96 19.25
N LEU A 301 1.91 15.69 19.62
CA LEU A 301 0.83 15.18 20.49
C LEU A 301 0.95 15.70 21.92
N GLN A 302 2.17 15.82 22.44
CA GLN A 302 2.43 16.34 23.78
C GLN A 302 2.02 17.82 23.89
N SER A 303 2.16 18.58 22.80
CA SER A 303 1.67 19.96 22.69
C SER A 303 0.14 20.04 22.82
N ILE A 304 -0.59 19.07 22.23
CA ILE A 304 -2.06 18.98 22.32
C ILE A 304 -2.48 18.63 23.75
N TYR A 305 -1.82 17.65 24.38
CA TYR A 305 -2.08 17.29 25.78
C TYR A 305 -1.75 18.42 26.76
N TYR A 306 -0.70 19.19 26.49
CA TYR A 306 -0.34 20.35 27.32
C TYR A 306 -1.41 21.44 27.22
N PHE A 307 -2.05 21.60 26.06
CA PHE A 307 -3.17 22.51 25.90
C PHE A 307 -4.37 22.10 26.76
N GLU A 308 -4.70 20.81 26.82
CA GLU A 308 -5.77 20.27 27.67
C GLU A 308 -5.48 20.50 29.17
N TYR A 309 -4.22 20.32 29.59
CA TYR A 309 -3.78 20.63 30.96
C TYR A 309 -3.93 22.13 31.30
N ILE A 310 -3.51 23.02 30.40
CA ILE A 310 -3.66 24.47 30.58
C ILE A 310 -5.14 24.87 30.64
N GLN A 311 -6.00 24.31 29.78
CA GLN A 311 -7.45 24.56 29.83
C GLN A 311 -8.05 24.17 31.18
N ASN A 312 -7.67 23.00 31.72
CA ASN A 312 -8.11 22.56 33.05
C ASN A 312 -7.64 23.48 34.18
N ILE A 313 -6.42 24.00 34.12
CA ILE A 313 -5.92 25.01 35.09
C ILE A 313 -6.74 26.29 35.00
N ILE A 314 -6.99 26.80 33.79
CA ILE A 314 -7.76 28.04 33.57
C ILE A 314 -9.19 27.88 34.12
N ILE A 315 -9.86 26.76 33.82
CA ILE A 315 -11.21 26.46 34.30
C ILE A 315 -11.25 26.40 35.84
N ASN A 316 -10.28 25.72 36.47
CA ASN A 316 -10.24 25.59 37.92
C ASN A 316 -9.93 26.92 38.63
N ASN A 317 -9.08 27.76 38.05
CA ASN A 317 -8.78 29.08 38.59
C ASN A 317 -9.99 30.03 38.49
N ASN A 318 -10.78 29.95 37.41
CA ASN A 318 -12.00 30.74 37.27
C ASN A 318 -13.10 30.32 38.27
N LYS A 319 -13.21 29.03 38.60
CA LYS A 319 -14.14 28.54 39.65
C LYS A 319 -13.77 29.08 41.04
N ASN A 320 -12.48 29.13 41.37
CA ASN A 320 -12.01 29.59 42.68
C ASN A 320 -12.16 31.11 42.88
N ASN A 321 -12.09 31.90 41.81
CA ASN A 321 -12.30 33.35 41.89
C ASN A 321 -13.78 33.74 42.10
N HIS A 322 -14.72 32.91 41.68
CA HIS A 322 -16.14 33.14 41.98
C HIS A 322 -16.52 32.89 43.45
N SER A 323 -15.74 32.11 44.19
CA SER A 323 -15.99 31.84 45.62
C SER A 323 -15.56 32.97 46.56
N ARG A 324 -14.76 33.96 46.11
CA ARG A 324 -14.19 35.00 46.99
C ARG A 324 -15.01 36.30 47.06
N ASN A 325 -16.07 36.45 46.28
CA ASN A 325 -16.84 37.70 46.23
C ASN A 325 -18.12 37.72 47.10
N ASN A 326 -18.36 36.70 47.93
CA ASN A 326 -19.41 36.77 48.95
C ASN A 326 -18.86 37.40 50.24
N PHE A 327 -18.63 38.71 50.23
CA PHE A 327 -18.52 39.49 51.46
C PHE A 327 -19.94 39.81 51.96
N PRO A 328 -20.33 39.39 53.17
CA PRO A 328 -21.61 39.77 53.71
C PRO A 328 -21.56 41.26 54.12
N PHE A 329 -22.30 42.09 53.40
CA PHE A 329 -22.65 43.42 53.90
C PHE A 329 -23.51 43.25 55.16
N LYS A 330 -22.89 43.43 56.33
CA LYS A 330 -23.60 43.64 57.59
C LYS A 330 -24.21 45.04 57.56
N LYS A 331 -25.54 45.11 57.72
CA LYS A 331 -26.24 46.31 58.19
C LYS A 331 -26.19 46.37 59.71
#